data_AF-A0A2H0XVH4-F1
#
_entry.id   AF-A0A2H0XVH4-F1
#
_cell.length_a   1.000
_cell.length_b   1.000
_cell.length_c   1.000
_cell.angle_alpha   90.00
_cell.angle_beta   90.00
_cell.angle_gamma   90.00
#
_symmetry.space_group_name_H-M   'P 1'
#
loop_
_entity.id
_entity.type
_entity.pdbx_description
1 polymer ?
#
loop_
_entity_poly.entity_id
_entity_poly.type
_entity_poly.pdbx_seq_one_letter_code
_entity_poly.pdbx_strand_id
1 'polypeptide(L)'
;MLFEPEKLARLNLKTKKANQAAKEKEDDYKVNLKNLKEEQRLVQGIPDVYGKLFDDLGYRQAFKNLARQVATVETFKNVVLARVANPQSKRASVDMLEETFGIFINLQSVYKMMDKLKNVIPVFKRYQNHQPQ
;
A
#
# COMPACT_ATOMS: atom_id res chain seq x y z
N MET A 1 13.97 12.32 -51.40
CA MET A 1 13.00 12.53 -50.30
C MET A 1 11.80 11.64 -50.58
N LEU A 2 11.37 10.83 -49.61
CA LEU A 2 10.53 9.66 -49.87
C LEU A 2 9.03 9.92 -50.11
N PHE A 3 8.55 11.16 -50.08
CA PHE A 3 7.17 11.49 -50.50
C PHE A 3 7.08 12.92 -51.04
N GLU A 4 6.27 13.12 -52.10
CA GLU A 4 5.92 14.45 -52.59
C GLU A 4 5.03 15.20 -51.56
N PRO A 5 5.20 16.52 -51.40
CA PRO A 5 4.50 17.31 -50.39
C PRO A 5 2.97 17.23 -50.52
N GLU A 6 2.46 17.08 -51.74
CA GLU A 6 1.02 16.92 -51.97
C GLU A 6 0.45 15.61 -51.40
N LYS A 7 1.21 14.51 -51.46
CA LYS A 7 0.77 13.22 -50.92
C LYS A 7 0.69 13.27 -49.39
N LEU A 8 1.64 13.96 -48.74
CA LEU A 8 1.62 14.19 -47.29
C LEU A 8 0.42 15.04 -46.86
N ALA A 9 0.11 16.11 -47.60
CA ALA A 9 -1.05 16.95 -47.32
C ALA A 9 -2.37 16.16 -47.43
N ARG A 10 -2.51 15.33 -48.47
CA ARG A 10 -3.70 14.47 -48.65
C ARG A 10 -3.84 13.43 -47.55
N LEU A 11 -2.73 12.83 -47.10
CA LEU A 11 -2.74 11.86 -46.01
C LEU A 11 -3.23 12.51 -44.70
N ASN A 12 -2.72 13.70 -44.38
CA ASN A 12 -3.10 14.47 -43.19
C ASN A 12 -4.57 14.91 -43.21
N LEU A 13 -5.10 15.25 -44.38
CA LEU A 13 -6.51 15.57 -44.55
C LEU A 13 -7.40 14.33 -44.37
N LYS A 14 -6.97 13.16 -44.86
CA LYS A 14 -7.69 11.90 -44.68
C LYS A 14 -7.70 11.46 -43.22
N THR A 15 -6.57 11.54 -42.50
CA THR A 15 -6.52 11.23 -41.06
C THR A 15 -7.33 12.21 -40.23
N LYS A 16 -7.31 13.52 -40.55
CA LYS A 16 -8.19 14.50 -39.86
C LYS A 16 -9.68 14.22 -40.09
N LYS A 17 -10.08 13.86 -41.32
CA LYS A 17 -11.48 13.49 -41.62
C LYS A 17 -11.89 12.18 -40.95
N ALA A 18 -11.02 11.17 -40.93
CA ALA A 18 -11.26 9.91 -40.22
C ALA A 18 -11.40 10.13 -38.71
N ASN A 19 -10.54 10.95 -38.10
CA ASN A 19 -10.61 11.29 -36.67
C ASN A 19 -11.80 12.20 -36.33
N GLN A 20 -12.30 13.01 -37.27
CA GLN A 20 -13.54 13.77 -37.09
C GLN A 20 -14.79 12.88 -37.21
N ALA A 21 -14.76 11.83 -38.04
CA ALA A 21 -15.83 10.85 -38.18
C ALA A 21 -15.84 9.80 -37.05
N ALA A 22 -14.66 9.47 -36.50
CA ALA A 22 -14.47 8.60 -35.33
C ALA A 22 -14.43 9.38 -34.01
N LYS A 23 -15.04 10.58 -33.96
CA LYS A 23 -15.41 11.17 -32.67
C LYS A 23 -16.49 10.30 -32.09
N GLU A 24 -16.09 9.40 -31.19
CA GLU A 24 -16.99 8.67 -30.31
C GLU A 24 -18.01 9.66 -29.77
N LYS A 25 -19.29 9.41 -30.09
CA LYS A 25 -20.37 10.28 -29.65
C LYS A 25 -20.50 10.14 -28.14
N GLU A 26 -20.75 11.24 -27.46
CA GLU A 26 -20.87 11.28 -25.99
C GLU A 26 -21.92 10.29 -25.46
N ASP A 27 -22.94 10.00 -26.29
CA ASP A 27 -24.04 9.06 -26.01
C ASP A 27 -23.64 7.58 -26.05
N ASP A 28 -22.47 7.21 -26.58
CA ASP A 28 -21.99 5.81 -26.55
C ASP A 28 -21.59 5.38 -25.12
N TYR A 29 -21.31 6.36 -24.25
CA TYR A 29 -20.92 6.10 -22.88
C TYR A 29 -22.15 5.97 -21.99
N LYS A 30 -22.47 4.74 -21.56
CA LYS A 30 -23.54 4.46 -20.57
C LYS A 30 -23.33 5.15 -19.21
N VAL A 31 -22.12 5.64 -18.93
CA VAL A 31 -21.74 6.27 -17.67
C VAL A 31 -20.90 7.53 -17.94
N ASN A 32 -21.09 8.58 -17.14
CA ASN A 32 -20.36 9.82 -17.31
C ASN A 32 -18.93 9.71 -16.76
N LEU A 33 -17.96 9.47 -17.65
CA LEU A 33 -16.55 9.35 -17.29
C LEU A 33 -15.85 10.72 -17.09
N LYS A 34 -16.47 11.83 -17.49
CA LYS A 34 -15.86 13.17 -17.42
C LYS A 34 -15.79 13.72 -15.98
N ASN A 35 -16.62 13.17 -15.09
CA ASN A 35 -16.73 13.60 -13.69
C ASN A 35 -15.99 12.68 -12.71
N LEU A 36 -15.13 11.79 -13.19
CA LEU A 36 -14.32 10.94 -12.30
C LEU A 36 -13.33 11.81 -11.50
N LYS A 37 -13.33 11.61 -10.18
CA LYS A 37 -12.37 12.20 -9.25
C LYS A 37 -11.66 11.09 -8.50
N GLU A 38 -10.36 11.25 -8.28
CA GLU A 38 -9.59 10.33 -7.45
C GLU A 38 -10.03 10.52 -5.99
N GLU A 39 -10.69 9.51 -5.42
CA GLU A 39 -11.08 9.53 -4.00
C GLU A 39 -9.89 9.19 -3.09
N GLN A 40 -9.08 8.20 -3.48
CA GLN A 40 -7.94 7.75 -2.69
C GLN A 40 -6.90 7.01 -3.55
N ARG A 41 -5.62 7.15 -3.18
CA ARG A 41 -4.50 6.37 -3.71
C ARG A 41 -3.91 5.49 -2.62
N LEU A 42 -3.78 4.20 -2.87
CA LEU A 42 -3.26 3.23 -1.92
C LEU A 42 -2.04 2.49 -2.47
N VAL A 43 -1.03 2.27 -1.63
CA VAL A 43 0.19 1.51 -1.98
C VAL A 43 0.09 0.11 -1.37
N GLN A 44 -0.09 -0.95 -2.18
CA GLN A 44 -0.25 -2.31 -1.65
C GLN A 44 1.08 -3.09 -1.49
N GLY A 45 2.14 -2.73 -2.22
CA GLY A 45 3.33 -3.59 -2.34
C GLY A 45 4.23 -3.73 -1.10
N ILE A 46 4.34 -2.69 -0.26
CA ILE A 46 5.21 -2.70 0.93
C ILE A 46 4.67 -3.67 2.01
N PRO A 47 3.37 -3.62 2.38
CA PRO A 47 2.76 -4.60 3.29
C PRO A 47 2.94 -6.06 2.85
N ASP A 48 2.88 -6.34 1.55
CA ASP A 48 3.00 -7.71 1.04
C ASP A 48 4.43 -8.26 1.15
N VAL A 49 5.43 -7.48 0.73
CA VAL A 49 6.84 -7.91 0.74
C VAL A 49 7.39 -7.96 2.16
N TYR A 50 7.28 -6.87 2.90
CA TYR A 50 7.81 -6.82 4.26
C TYR A 50 6.93 -7.57 5.26
N GLY A 51 5.66 -7.79 4.91
CA GLY A 51 4.78 -8.62 5.71
C GLY A 51 5.28 -10.04 5.84
N LYS A 52 5.79 -10.63 4.75
CA LYS A 52 6.42 -11.95 4.77
C LYS A 52 7.69 -11.96 5.62
N LEU A 53 8.53 -10.94 5.48
CA LEU A 53 9.74 -10.80 6.29
C LEU A 53 9.43 -10.75 7.80
N PHE A 54 8.36 -10.07 8.20
CA PHE A 54 7.91 -10.06 9.59
C PHE A 54 7.55 -11.47 10.10
N ASP A 55 6.88 -12.27 9.26
CA ASP A 55 6.52 -13.64 9.59
C ASP A 55 7.77 -14.55 9.66
N ASP A 56 8.72 -14.37 8.73
CA ASP A 56 9.99 -15.11 8.67
C ASP A 56 10.91 -14.82 9.88
N LEU A 57 10.91 -13.59 10.39
CA LEU A 57 11.66 -13.21 11.60
C LEU A 57 11.11 -13.84 12.89
N GLY A 58 10.00 -14.58 12.81
CA GLY A 58 9.43 -15.30 13.94
C GLY A 58 8.82 -14.41 15.03
N TYR A 59 8.65 -13.11 14.75
CA TYR A 59 8.10 -12.14 15.72
C TYR A 59 6.67 -12.48 16.18
N ARG A 60 5.94 -13.24 15.35
CA ARG A 60 4.63 -13.78 15.68
C ARG A 60 4.64 -14.73 16.88
N GLN A 61 5.73 -15.50 17.06
CA GLN A 61 5.83 -16.56 18.08
C GLN A 61 6.05 -16.03 19.49
N ALA A 62 6.49 -14.78 19.63
CA ALA A 62 6.73 -14.19 20.94
C ALA A 62 5.43 -13.81 21.67
N PHE A 63 4.32 -13.64 20.94
CA PHE A 63 3.01 -13.41 21.53
C PHE A 63 2.44 -14.74 22.03
N LYS A 64 2.21 -14.87 23.33
CA LYS A 64 1.49 -16.02 23.90
C LYS A 64 0.04 -16.06 23.40
N ASN A 65 -0.50 -17.24 23.14
CA ASN A 65 -1.91 -17.42 22.74
C ASN A 65 -2.30 -16.60 21.48
N LEU A 66 -1.62 -16.84 20.36
CA LEU A 66 -1.83 -16.13 19.09
C LEU A 66 -3.31 -16.05 18.68
N ALA A 67 -4.07 -17.14 18.88
CA ALA A 67 -5.48 -17.22 18.52
C ALA A 67 -6.35 -16.14 19.19
N ARG A 68 -5.96 -15.65 20.38
CA ARG A 68 -6.70 -14.58 21.09
C ARG A 68 -6.13 -13.17 20.84
N GLN A 69 -4.99 -13.07 20.15
CA GLN A 69 -4.24 -11.81 20.00
C GLN A 69 -4.03 -11.39 18.54
N VAL A 70 -4.80 -11.94 17.61
CA VAL A 70 -4.66 -11.68 16.17
C VAL A 70 -4.58 -10.19 15.85
N ALA A 71 -5.55 -9.40 16.31
CA ALA A 71 -5.56 -7.95 16.10
C ALA A 71 -4.35 -7.21 16.72
N THR A 72 -3.85 -7.69 17.87
CA THR A 72 -2.65 -7.09 18.50
C THR A 72 -1.39 -7.39 17.70
N VAL A 73 -1.27 -8.62 17.17
CA VAL A 73 -0.16 -9.05 16.32
C VAL A 73 -0.16 -8.30 14.99
N GLU A 74 -1.34 -8.11 14.40
CA GLU A 74 -1.50 -7.39 13.14
C GLU A 74 -1.20 -5.89 13.28
N THR A 75 -1.70 -5.25 14.35
CA THR A 75 -1.30 -3.88 14.69
C THR A 75 0.21 -3.78 14.91
N PHE A 76 0.83 -4.77 15.56
CA PHE A 76 2.27 -4.78 15.76
C PHE A 76 3.03 -4.89 14.44
N LYS A 77 2.61 -5.80 13.55
CA LYS A 77 3.16 -5.95 12.21
C LYS A 77 3.09 -4.62 11.45
N ASN A 78 1.91 -4.00 11.36
CA ASN A 78 1.72 -2.74 10.65
C ASN A 78 2.58 -1.60 11.22
N VAL A 79 2.65 -1.48 12.55
CA VAL A 79 3.49 -0.46 13.20
C VAL A 79 4.98 -0.72 12.97
N VAL A 80 5.44 -1.97 13.00
CA VAL A 80 6.83 -2.31 12.68
C VAL A 80 7.15 -1.93 11.24
N LEU A 81 6.29 -2.30 10.29
CA LEU A 81 6.48 -1.96 8.87
C LEU A 81 6.52 -0.45 8.64
N ALA A 82 5.59 0.29 9.22
CA ALA A 82 5.57 1.75 9.16
C ALA A 82 6.85 2.36 9.71
N ARG A 83 7.38 1.82 10.81
CA ARG A 83 8.60 2.33 11.47
C ARG A 83 9.88 1.97 10.73
N VAL A 84 9.90 0.84 10.01
CA VAL A 84 10.99 0.47 9.10
C VAL A 84 11.00 1.41 7.89
N ALA A 85 9.82 1.73 7.34
CA ALA A 85 9.70 2.63 6.20
C ALA A 85 10.03 4.09 6.58
N ASN A 86 9.50 4.58 7.71
CA ASN A 86 9.78 5.92 8.22
C ASN A 86 9.75 5.96 9.76
N PRO A 87 10.91 6.13 10.42
CA PRO A 87 11.01 6.03 11.88
C PRO A 87 10.47 7.28 12.60
N GLN A 88 9.15 7.50 12.59
CA GLN A 88 8.47 8.64 13.22
C GLN A 88 7.68 8.27 14.49
N SER A 89 7.08 9.25 15.16
CA SER A 89 6.26 8.99 16.36
C SER A 89 5.14 7.95 16.12
N LYS A 90 4.60 7.38 17.21
CA LYS A 90 3.49 6.40 17.14
C LYS A 90 2.28 6.96 16.38
N ARG A 91 1.95 8.23 16.65
CA ARG A 91 0.88 8.95 15.98
C ARG A 91 1.17 9.10 14.50
N ALA A 92 2.34 9.62 14.14
CA ALA A 92 2.75 9.77 12.75
C ALA A 92 2.78 8.43 11.97
N SER A 93 3.07 7.31 12.65
CA SER A 93 3.01 5.99 12.03
C SER A 93 1.58 5.55 11.75
N VAL A 94 0.63 5.86 12.63
CA VAL A 94 -0.80 5.60 12.41
C VAL A 94 -1.32 6.46 11.27
N ASP A 95 -1.00 7.76 11.29
CA ASP A 95 -1.40 8.70 10.24
C ASP A 95 -0.88 8.24 8.86
N MET A 96 0.40 7.81 8.79
CA MET A 96 0.98 7.23 7.57
C MET A 96 0.26 5.95 7.11
N LEU A 97 -0.08 5.06 8.04
CA LEU A 97 -0.77 3.81 7.74
C LEU A 97 -2.15 4.07 7.15
N GLU A 98 -2.84 5.08 7.64
CA GLU A 98 -4.14 5.52 7.13
C GLU A 98 -4.01 6.16 5.75
N GLU A 99 -3.15 7.18 5.61
CA GLU A 99 -3.03 7.97 4.37
C GLU A 99 -2.46 7.16 3.20
N THR A 100 -1.45 6.32 3.44
CA THR A 100 -0.69 5.64 2.38
C THR A 100 -1.23 4.25 2.08
N PHE A 101 -1.72 3.55 3.11
CA PHE A 101 -2.08 2.14 3.05
C PHE A 101 -3.56 1.88 3.30
N GLY A 102 -4.34 2.89 3.73
CA GLY A 102 -5.76 2.73 4.07
C GLY A 102 -5.98 1.86 5.32
N ILE A 103 -4.97 1.72 6.17
CA ILE A 103 -5.01 0.88 7.36
C ILE A 103 -5.36 1.75 8.56
N PHE A 104 -6.61 1.65 9.00
CA PHE A 104 -7.12 2.40 10.15
C PHE A 104 -6.76 1.69 11.46
N ILE A 105 -5.95 2.35 12.29
CA ILE A 105 -5.56 1.82 13.61
C ILE A 105 -5.87 2.86 14.67
N ASN A 106 -6.63 2.48 15.70
CA ASN A 106 -6.83 3.35 16.85
C ASN A 106 -5.51 3.57 17.60
N LEU A 107 -5.09 4.83 17.77
CA LEU A 107 -3.84 5.19 18.46
C LEU A 107 -3.72 4.60 19.88
N GLN A 108 -4.81 4.53 20.65
CA GLN A 108 -4.81 3.93 21.99
C GLN A 108 -4.55 2.42 21.93
N SER A 109 -4.98 1.74 20.86
CA SER A 109 -4.69 0.32 20.67
C SER A 109 -3.20 0.08 20.45
N VAL A 110 -2.50 1.00 19.77
CA VAL A 110 -1.04 0.99 19.61
C VAL A 110 -0.35 1.13 20.97
N TYR A 111 -0.79 2.07 21.82
CA TYR A 111 -0.22 2.22 23.16
C TYR A 111 -0.43 0.97 24.02
N LYS A 112 -1.65 0.41 24.05
CA LYS A 112 -1.95 -0.83 24.79
C LYS A 112 -1.12 -2.02 24.29
N MET A 113 -0.94 -2.13 22.98
CA MET A 113 -0.06 -3.15 22.38
C MET A 113 1.39 -2.97 22.85
N MET A 114 1.92 -1.75 22.84
CA MET A 114 3.29 -1.49 23.29
C MET A 114 3.50 -1.84 24.77
N ASP A 115 2.50 -1.63 25.62
CA ASP A 115 2.57 -2.08 27.02
C ASP A 115 2.59 -3.59 27.14
N LYS A 116 1.84 -4.32 26.32
CA LYS A 116 1.91 -5.79 26.28
C LYS A 116 3.29 -6.28 25.85
N LEU A 117 3.95 -5.59 24.92
CA LEU A 117 5.28 -5.94 24.44
C LEU A 117 6.35 -5.90 25.55
N LYS A 118 6.20 -5.07 26.58
CA LYS A 118 7.15 -5.04 27.72
C LYS A 118 7.32 -6.43 28.36
N ASN A 119 6.25 -7.22 28.39
CA ASN A 119 6.26 -8.58 28.93
C ASN A 119 6.80 -9.61 27.93
N VAL A 120 6.90 -9.25 26.64
CA VAL A 120 7.33 -10.11 25.53
C VAL A 120 8.82 -9.93 25.20
N ILE A 121 9.38 -8.73 25.37
CA ILE A 121 10.80 -8.42 25.11
C ILE A 121 11.78 -9.41 25.79
N PRO A 122 11.57 -9.84 27.05
CA PRO A 122 12.45 -10.83 27.67
C PRO A 122 12.44 -12.19 26.96
N VAL A 123 11.31 -12.57 26.34
CA VAL A 123 11.18 -13.80 25.55
C VAL A 123 11.97 -13.69 24.25
N PHE A 124 11.91 -12.53 23.58
CA PHE A 124 12.69 -12.27 22.37
C PHE A 124 14.20 -12.39 22.57
N LYS A 125 14.73 -11.82 23.67
CA LYS A 125 16.15 -11.93 24.00
C LYS A 125 16.59 -13.37 24.20
N ARG A 126 15.73 -14.24 24.71
CA ARG A 126 16.03 -15.68 24.88
C ARG A 126 16.08 -16.42 23.54
N TYR A 127 15.17 -16.11 22.62
CA TYR A 127 15.16 -16.72 21.28
C TYR A 127 16.38 -16.34 20.43
N GLN A 128 16.88 -15.11 20.50
CA GLN A 128 18.07 -14.71 19.74
C GLN A 128 19.37 -15.30 20.30
N ASN A 129 19.43 -15.57 21.60
CA ASN A 129 20.61 -16.13 22.25
C ASN A 129 20.76 -17.66 22.07
N HIS A 130 19.82 -18.34 21.43
CA HIS A 130 19.81 -19.82 21.30
C HIS A 130 19.77 -20.30 19.84
N GLN A 131 19.94 -19.40 18.87
CA GLN A 131 20.15 -19.81 17.48
C GLN A 131 21.60 -20.31 17.34
N PRO A 132 21.85 -21.56 16.90
CA PRO A 132 23.20 -22.02 16.59
C PRO A 132 23.76 -21.14 15.47
N GLN A 133 25.00 -20.67 15.65
CA GLN A 133 25.72 -19.86 14.66
C GLN A 133 26.03 -20.66 13.40
#